data_AF-Q2I186-F1
#
_entry.id   AF-Q2I186-F1
#
_cell.length_a   1.000
_cell.length_b   1.000
_cell.length_c   1.000
_cell.angle_alpha   90.00
_cell.angle_beta   90.00
_cell.angle_gamma   90.00
#
_symmetry.space_group_name_H-M   'P 1'
#
loop_
_entity.id
_entity.type
_entity.pdbx_description
1 polymer ?
#
loop_
_entity_poly.entity_id
_entity_poly.type
_entity_poly.pdbx_seq_one_letter_code
_entity_poly.pdbx_strand_id
1 'polypeptide(L)'
;ACRKPIAAGGVNYQDQPWHSECLVCVVCVKPLAGTRFTSHEEKLYCVDCYKTHVAKKCSSCQNPITGFGKATNVVNYEGGTWHDYCFTCKKCAVNLAEKRFISKDGNIYCSDCAKKL
;
A
#
# COMPACT_ATOMS: atom_id res chain seq x y z
N ALA A 1 3.43 4.56 -22.62
CA ALA A 1 3.13 5.66 -23.56
C ALA A 1 3.11 5.14 -25.00
N CYS A 2 2.20 5.60 -25.86
CA CYS A 2 2.01 5.09 -27.23
C CYS A 2 2.97 5.70 -28.27
N ARG A 3 3.87 6.61 -27.86
CA ARG A 3 4.90 7.30 -28.68
C ARG A 3 4.38 8.08 -29.89
N LYS A 4 3.07 8.31 -30.01
CA LYS A 4 2.48 9.16 -31.05
C LYS A 4 2.46 10.64 -30.63
N PRO A 5 2.46 11.60 -31.57
CA PRO A 5 2.27 13.01 -31.26
C PRO A 5 0.94 13.26 -30.54
N ILE A 6 0.90 14.25 -29.65
CA ILE A 6 -0.34 14.73 -29.00
C ILE A 6 -0.79 15.97 -29.76
N ALA A 7 -1.83 15.83 -30.59
CA ALA A 7 -2.34 16.93 -31.42
C ALA A 7 -3.23 17.91 -30.63
N ALA A 8 -4.03 17.41 -29.67
CA ALA A 8 -4.88 18.21 -28.78
C ALA A 8 -5.34 17.35 -27.58
N GLY A 9 -5.75 17.99 -26.46
CA GLY A 9 -6.41 17.30 -25.34
C GLY A 9 -5.53 16.36 -24.51
N GLY A 10 -4.21 16.62 -24.43
CA GLY A 10 -3.28 15.89 -23.57
C GLY A 10 -3.37 16.28 -22.09
N VAL A 11 -2.84 15.42 -21.23
CA VAL A 11 -2.69 15.67 -19.79
C VAL A 11 -1.23 15.52 -19.40
N ASN A 12 -0.80 16.26 -18.37
CA ASN A 12 0.56 16.14 -17.84
C ASN A 12 0.57 15.19 -16.63
N TYR A 13 1.48 14.23 -16.65
CA TYR A 13 1.77 13.36 -15.51
C TYR A 13 3.28 13.20 -15.37
N GLN A 14 3.83 13.49 -14.19
CA GLN A 14 5.28 13.51 -13.92
C GLN A 14 6.07 14.32 -14.95
N ASP A 15 5.59 15.54 -15.24
CA ASP A 15 6.17 16.46 -16.23
C ASP A 15 6.28 15.91 -17.66
N GLN A 16 5.65 14.77 -17.94
CA GLN A 16 5.54 14.19 -19.27
C GLN A 16 4.11 14.39 -19.81
N PRO A 17 3.96 14.74 -21.09
CA PRO A 17 2.66 14.83 -21.72
C PRO A 17 2.16 13.43 -22.12
N TRP A 18 0.91 13.15 -21.80
CA TRP A 18 0.21 11.90 -22.12
C TRP A 18 -1.05 12.22 -22.92
N HIS A 19 -1.44 11.34 -23.85
CA HIS A 19 -2.81 11.36 -24.34
C HIS A 19 -3.74 11.03 -23.16
N SER A 20 -4.84 11.76 -23.03
CA SER A 20 -5.88 11.48 -22.03
C SER A 20 -6.34 10.02 -22.06
N GLU A 21 -6.36 9.43 -23.26
CA GLU A 21 -6.77 8.05 -23.55
C GLU A 21 -5.69 7.01 -23.23
N CYS A 22 -4.43 7.44 -23.11
CA CYS A 22 -3.30 6.58 -22.75
C CYS A 22 -3.01 6.60 -21.24
N LEU A 23 -3.51 7.60 -20.51
CA LEU A 23 -3.40 7.66 -19.05
C LEU A 23 -4.53 6.85 -18.40
N VAL A 24 -4.46 5.53 -18.55
CA VAL A 24 -5.49 4.58 -18.11
C VAL A 24 -4.94 3.54 -17.14
N CYS A 25 -5.82 2.95 -16.32
CA CYS A 25 -5.45 1.83 -15.45
C CYS A 25 -5.03 0.60 -16.28
N VAL A 26 -3.88 0.00 -15.99
CA VAL A 26 -3.38 -1.18 -16.73
C VAL A 26 -4.28 -2.42 -16.56
N VAL A 27 -5.09 -2.48 -15.50
CA VAL A 27 -5.96 -3.63 -15.20
C VAL A 27 -7.36 -3.46 -15.80
N CYS A 28 -8.01 -2.31 -15.55
CA CYS A 28 -9.41 -2.10 -15.91
C CYS A 28 -9.62 -1.06 -17.02
N VAL A 29 -8.54 -0.46 -17.54
CA VAL A 29 -8.54 0.49 -18.67
C VAL A 29 -9.34 1.77 -18.41
N LYS A 30 -9.80 2.01 -17.18
CA LYS A 30 -10.48 3.26 -16.82
C LYS A 30 -9.53 4.46 -16.95
N PRO A 31 -10.01 5.60 -17.49
CA PRO A 31 -9.25 6.85 -17.48
C PRO A 31 -8.83 7.25 -16.08
N LEU A 32 -7.56 7.65 -15.92
CA LEU A 32 -6.99 8.07 -14.64
C LEU A 32 -6.93 9.59 -14.48
N ALA A 33 -7.01 10.33 -15.59
CA ALA A 33 -7.04 11.79 -15.58
C ALA A 33 -8.16 12.30 -14.66
N GLY A 34 -7.82 13.20 -13.75
CA GLY A 34 -8.77 13.77 -12.78
C GLY A 34 -9.18 12.82 -11.63
N THR A 35 -8.60 11.63 -11.54
CA THR A 35 -8.91 10.64 -10.48
C THR A 35 -7.69 10.39 -9.59
N ARG A 36 -7.90 9.69 -8.46
CA ARG A 36 -6.79 9.18 -7.64
C ARG A 36 -6.26 7.88 -8.25
N PHE A 37 -4.94 7.79 -8.40
CA PHE A 37 -4.24 6.61 -8.92
C PHE A 37 -2.80 6.56 -8.38
N THR A 38 -2.09 5.47 -8.64
CA THR A 38 -0.65 5.33 -8.32
C THR A 38 0.10 4.62 -9.43
N SER A 39 1.40 4.86 -9.50
CA SER A 39 2.36 4.06 -10.27
C SER A 39 2.95 2.94 -9.41
N HIS A 40 3.19 1.78 -10.00
CA HIS A 40 3.99 0.70 -9.43
C HIS A 40 4.69 -0.04 -10.56
N GLU A 41 6.02 -0.20 -10.48
CA GLU A 41 6.84 -0.79 -11.56
C GLU A 41 6.51 -0.17 -12.93
N GLU A 42 6.47 1.18 -12.99
CA GLU A 42 6.16 1.96 -14.21
C GLU A 42 4.77 1.74 -14.82
N LYS A 43 3.91 0.95 -14.16
CA LYS A 43 2.51 0.74 -14.56
C LYS A 43 1.58 1.58 -13.71
N LEU A 44 0.53 2.11 -14.34
CA LEU A 44 -0.48 2.94 -13.68
C LEU A 44 -1.69 2.12 -13.26
N TYR A 45 -2.14 2.31 -12.03
CA TYR A 45 -3.27 1.60 -11.45
C TYR A 45 -4.24 2.58 -10.81
N CYS A 46 -5.54 2.42 -11.06
CA CYS A 46 -6.54 3.07 -10.21
C CYS A 46 -6.45 2.50 -8.77
N VAL A 47 -6.94 3.26 -7.79
CA VAL A 47 -6.85 2.90 -6.37
C VAL A 47 -7.40 1.49 -6.09
N ASP A 48 -8.53 1.13 -6.70
CA ASP A 48 -9.18 -0.17 -6.48
C ASP A 48 -8.37 -1.34 -7.04
N CYS A 49 -7.90 -1.21 -8.28
CA CYS A 49 -7.06 -2.25 -8.90
C CYS A 49 -5.72 -2.39 -8.17
N TYR A 50 -5.13 -1.27 -7.71
CA TYR A 50 -3.91 -1.32 -6.92
C TYR A 50 -4.11 -2.09 -5.60
N LYS A 51 -5.16 -1.74 -4.85
CA LYS A 51 -5.53 -2.40 -3.59
C LYS A 51 -5.75 -3.90 -3.76
N THR A 52 -6.37 -4.31 -4.86
CA THR A 52 -6.77 -5.70 -5.09
C THR A 52 -5.63 -6.57 -5.63
N HIS A 53 -4.82 -6.04 -6.57
CA HIS A 53 -3.89 -6.87 -7.34
C HIS A 53 -2.41 -6.63 -7.03
N VAL A 54 -2.06 -5.53 -6.37
CA VAL A 54 -0.66 -5.10 -6.25
C VAL A 54 -0.24 -4.86 -4.80
N ALA A 55 -1.09 -4.19 -4.02
CA ALA A 55 -0.76 -3.79 -2.66
C ALA A 55 -0.46 -4.98 -1.74
N LYS A 56 0.62 -4.89 -0.96
CA LYS A 56 0.89 -5.83 0.12
C LYS A 56 -0.27 -5.79 1.13
N LYS A 57 -0.62 -6.95 1.68
CA LYS A 57 -1.67 -7.07 2.70
C LYS A 57 -1.06 -7.09 4.09
N CYS A 58 -1.73 -6.43 5.03
CA CYS A 58 -1.35 -6.43 6.43
C CYS A 58 -1.46 -7.85 7.01
N SER A 59 -0.38 -8.37 7.58
CA SER A 59 -0.34 -9.71 8.15
C SER A 59 -1.30 -9.91 9.32
N SER A 60 -1.75 -8.83 9.97
CA SER A 60 -2.76 -8.88 11.05
C SER A 60 -4.20 -8.77 10.54
N CYS A 61 -4.55 -7.68 9.85
CA CYS A 61 -5.95 -7.41 9.48
C CYS A 61 -6.32 -7.80 8.04
N GLN A 62 -5.34 -8.28 7.26
CA GLN A 62 -5.49 -8.68 5.85
C GLN A 62 -5.91 -7.56 4.88
N ASN A 63 -6.09 -6.32 5.37
CA ASN A 63 -6.37 -5.18 4.51
C ASN A 63 -5.11 -4.70 3.77
N PRO A 64 -5.25 -4.17 2.54
CA PRO A 64 -4.15 -3.59 1.79
C PRO A 64 -3.43 -2.46 2.54
N ILE A 65 -2.11 -2.45 2.44
CA ILE A 65 -1.25 -1.38 2.94
C ILE A 65 -1.00 -0.44 1.77
N THR A 66 -1.65 0.73 1.81
CA THR A 66 -1.58 1.72 0.73
C THR A 66 -1.48 3.13 1.31
N GLY A 67 -0.80 4.04 0.61
CA GLY A 67 -0.74 5.46 0.98
C GLY A 67 -2.07 6.22 0.80
N PHE A 68 -3.15 5.54 0.38
CA PHE A 68 -4.45 6.17 0.16
C PHE A 68 -5.37 6.17 1.39
N GLY A 69 -5.01 5.45 2.45
CA GLY A 69 -5.81 5.25 3.66
C GLY A 69 -5.16 5.78 4.93
N LYS A 70 -5.65 5.34 6.09
CA LYS A 70 -5.14 5.75 7.42
C LYS A 70 -3.68 5.37 7.69
N ALA A 71 -3.11 4.44 6.93
CA ALA A 71 -1.78 3.91 7.18
C ALA A 71 -0.74 4.64 6.33
N THR A 72 -0.10 5.66 6.90
CA THR A 72 1.11 6.28 6.32
C THR A 72 2.37 5.50 6.69
N ASN A 73 2.38 4.88 7.88
CA ASN A 73 3.52 4.14 8.42
C ASN A 73 3.32 2.62 8.32
N VAL A 74 4.41 1.93 8.06
CA VAL A 74 4.43 0.49 7.77
C VAL A 74 5.54 -0.17 8.60
N VAL A 75 5.21 -1.28 9.25
CA VAL A 75 6.19 -2.11 9.98
C VAL A 75 6.49 -3.35 9.16
N ASN A 76 7.78 -3.67 8.98
CA ASN A 76 8.23 -4.89 8.30
C ASN A 76 9.03 -5.74 9.30
N TYR A 77 8.67 -7.01 9.43
CA TYR A 77 9.30 -7.93 10.37
C TYR A 77 9.11 -9.40 9.93
N GLU A 78 10.17 -10.22 9.97
CA GLU A 78 10.13 -11.66 9.60
C GLU A 78 9.34 -11.97 8.31
N GLY A 79 9.52 -11.16 7.27
CA GLY A 79 8.82 -11.34 5.98
C GLY A 79 7.36 -10.91 5.97
N GLY A 80 6.78 -10.57 7.12
CA GLY A 80 5.46 -9.93 7.22
C GLY A 80 5.53 -8.41 7.10
N THR A 81 4.37 -7.83 6.79
CA THR A 81 4.19 -6.38 6.72
C THR A 81 2.88 -6.03 7.44
N TRP A 82 2.90 -5.01 8.29
CA TRP A 82 1.74 -4.54 9.05
C TRP A 82 1.53 -3.05 8.85
N HIS A 83 0.27 -2.62 8.96
CA HIS A 83 0.02 -1.23 9.34
C HIS A 83 0.63 -0.99 10.72
N ASP A 84 1.19 0.20 10.96
CA ASP A 84 1.70 0.59 12.28
C ASP A 84 0.72 0.26 13.41
N TYR A 85 -0.54 0.70 13.28
CA TYR A 85 -1.60 0.47 14.26
C TYR A 85 -2.06 -0.99 14.37
N CYS A 86 -1.68 -1.85 13.42
CA CYS A 86 -1.93 -3.29 13.47
C CYS A 86 -0.77 -4.08 14.08
N PHE A 87 0.39 -3.45 14.29
CA PHE A 87 1.55 -4.09 14.90
C PHE A 87 1.41 -4.05 16.42
N THR A 88 0.51 -4.87 16.95
CA THR A 88 0.09 -4.85 18.36
C THR A 88 0.36 -6.17 19.07
N CYS A 89 0.54 -6.10 20.39
CA CYS A 89 0.66 -7.30 21.21
C CYS A 89 -0.59 -8.18 21.10
N LYS A 90 -0.41 -9.49 20.84
CA LYS A 90 -1.51 -10.45 20.74
C LYS A 90 -2.37 -10.54 22.00
N LYS A 91 -1.79 -10.30 23.18
CA LYS A 91 -2.45 -10.46 24.50
C LYS A 91 -3.13 -9.19 25.01
N CYS A 92 -2.50 -8.03 24.88
CA CYS A 92 -3.02 -6.77 25.45
C CYS A 92 -3.31 -5.67 24.41
N ALA A 93 -3.11 -5.96 23.13
CA ALA A 93 -3.34 -5.03 22.01
C ALA A 93 -2.54 -3.71 22.04
N VAL A 94 -1.56 -3.57 22.95
CA VAL A 94 -0.67 -2.39 22.94
C VAL A 94 0.08 -2.30 21.62
N ASN A 95 0.18 -1.11 21.04
CA ASN A 95 1.00 -0.85 19.84
C ASN A 95 2.49 -1.09 20.16
N LEU A 96 3.17 -1.81 19.25
CA LEU A 96 4.56 -2.23 19.37
C LEU A 96 5.45 -1.67 18.26
N ALA A 97 4.94 -0.81 17.38
CA ALA A 97 5.69 -0.31 16.22
C ALA A 97 7.00 0.39 16.62
N GLU A 98 6.99 1.06 17.77
CA GLU A 98 8.15 1.77 18.34
C GLU A 98 8.59 1.21 19.70
N LYS A 99 8.17 -0.02 20.05
CA LYS A 99 8.47 -0.63 21.34
C LYS A 99 9.25 -1.93 21.17
N ARG A 100 9.99 -2.33 22.21
CA ARG A 100 10.57 -3.67 22.27
C ARG A 100 9.46 -4.72 22.31
N PHE A 101 9.63 -5.78 21.53
CA PHE A 101 8.70 -6.89 21.45
C PHE A 101 9.45 -8.22 21.37
N ILE A 102 8.70 -9.30 21.57
CA ILE A 102 9.16 -10.68 21.44
C ILE A 102 8.25 -11.37 20.43
N SER A 103 8.83 -12.00 19.41
CA SER A 103 8.11 -12.95 18.55
C SER A 103 8.18 -14.35 19.14
N LYS A 104 7.03 -15.03 19.25
CA LYS A 104 6.93 -16.43 19.70
C LYS A 104 5.78 -17.09 18.96
N ASP A 105 6.05 -18.22 18.28
CA ASP A 105 5.07 -19.01 17.53
C ASP A 105 4.23 -18.16 16.55
N GLY A 106 4.89 -17.29 15.79
CA GLY A 106 4.24 -16.39 14.82
C GLY A 106 3.38 -15.27 15.43
N ASN A 107 3.34 -15.14 16.76
CA ASN A 107 2.65 -14.08 17.47
C ASN A 107 3.63 -13.08 18.07
N ILE A 108 3.20 -11.83 18.20
CA ILE A 108 4.03 -10.72 18.70
C ILE A 108 3.53 -10.30 20.07
N TYR A 109 4.43 -10.20 21.03
CA TYR A 109 4.12 -9.87 22.42
C TYR A 109 4.93 -8.68 22.91
N CYS A 110 4.31 -7.84 23.74
CA CYS A 110 5.06 -6.85 24.51
C CYS A 110 5.93 -7.55 25.57
N SER A 111 6.97 -6.89 26.05
CA SER A 111 7.88 -7.45 27.07
C SER A 111 7.15 -7.94 28.33
N ASP A 112 6.10 -7.24 28.78
CA ASP A 112 5.35 -7.62 29.98
C ASP A 112 4.47 -8.85 29.78
N CYS A 113 3.91 -9.01 28.59
CA CYS A 113 3.11 -10.19 28.26
C CYS A 113 4.02 -11.39 28.00
N ALA A 114 5.17 -11.18 27.37
CA ALA A 114 6.15 -12.23 27.08
C ALA A 114 6.75 -12.86 28.35
N LYS A 115 7.00 -12.06 29.40
CA LYS A 115 7.46 -12.57 30.71
C LYS A 115 6.45 -13.50 31.41
N LYS A 116 5.19 -13.49 30.97
CA LYS A 116 4.07 -14.24 31.55
C LYS A 116 3.61 -15.39 30.62
N LEU A 117 4.41 -15.72 29.60
CA LEU A 117 4.24 -16.86 28.71
C LEU A 117 5.17 -17.99 29.16
#